data_AF-A0A1U7M5H2-F1
#
_entry.id   AF-A0A1U7M5H2-F1
#
_cell.length_a   1.000
_cell.length_b   1.000
_cell.length_c   1.000
_cell.angle_alpha   90.00
_cell.angle_beta   90.00
_cell.angle_gamma   90.00
#
_symmetry.space_group_name_H-M   'P 1'
#
loop_
_entity.id
_entity.type
_entity.pdbx_description
1 polymer ?
#
loop_
_entity_poly.entity_id
_entity_poly.type
_entity_poly.pdbx_seq_one_letter_code
_entity_poly.pdbx_strand_id
1 'polypeptide(L)'
;MDRQRVEDLLLEIMYLEEFESVRYYAYNLAKPMWNIFKLEWKSIPYFLRVICEKSRQLIKNNEVELGDILKLYSEDPCYLWVASNINTVKPQTNLSEMEIIGKLMDGEDVSEYVDVEEEKLICSLVCYAIDNNPLRSLNFNEICKSEVFKYSTTDYNLTNVDTVEFLSSGYVYDNKYYLYNRCINKEKIQLYDKKPAIFRIIEEEILNPDIYLRLDDRLASPSADAISLETIGFDRFRGIQFKFSKTILNDIKNIIVHQDIKSLDKLLMVVKKDFDTELNEEFWHVEIEELPYIEESYSKKITTTFIHGQYYPKIKYFRHIDFTQNQYALEVYLEKYVDTSNTEILIDHYTDKKNHYKIWCVEGANIKEETWYKLVKASLHRDYRELFDEILGNY
;
A
#
# COMPACT_ATOMS: atom_id res chain seq x y z
N MET A 1 -31.98 -5.33 25.28
CA MET A 1 -30.71 -5.30 24.52
C MET A 1 -30.50 -6.68 23.95
N ASP A 2 -30.52 -6.79 22.64
CA ASP A 2 -30.20 -8.03 21.95
C ASP A 2 -28.83 -7.84 21.27
N ARG A 3 -27.75 -7.85 22.07
CA ARG A 3 -26.36 -7.71 21.57
C ARG A 3 -26.10 -8.68 20.41
N GLN A 4 -26.71 -9.86 20.48
CA GLN A 4 -26.67 -10.87 19.45
C GLN A 4 -27.16 -10.33 18.09
N ARG A 5 -28.21 -9.50 18.08
CA ARG A 5 -28.79 -8.92 16.85
C ARG A 5 -27.82 -8.01 16.11
N VAL A 6 -27.06 -7.18 16.82
CA VAL A 6 -26.04 -6.32 16.19
C VAL A 6 -24.86 -7.14 15.70
N GLU A 7 -24.44 -8.14 16.48
CA GLU A 7 -23.37 -9.07 16.09
C GLU A 7 -23.76 -9.88 14.84
N ASP A 8 -25.00 -10.37 14.77
CA ASP A 8 -25.55 -11.08 13.62
C ASP A 8 -25.61 -10.16 12.38
N LEU A 9 -26.05 -8.91 12.55
CA LEU A 9 -26.03 -7.91 11.48
C LEU A 9 -24.60 -7.66 10.96
N LEU A 10 -23.61 -7.52 11.84
CA LEU A 10 -22.21 -7.35 11.43
C LEU A 10 -21.71 -8.55 10.63
N LEU A 11 -22.07 -9.77 11.05
CA LEU A 11 -21.75 -10.99 10.31
C LEU A 11 -22.42 -11.00 8.92
N GLU A 12 -23.70 -10.63 8.82
CA GLU A 12 -24.39 -10.54 7.53
C GLU A 12 -23.74 -9.51 6.59
N ILE A 13 -23.33 -8.35 7.11
CA ILE A 13 -22.57 -7.36 6.34
C ILE A 13 -21.26 -7.94 5.83
N MET A 14 -20.54 -8.70 6.68
CA MET A 14 -19.29 -9.36 6.30
C MET A 14 -19.47 -10.46 5.25
N TYR A 15 -20.65 -11.07 5.16
CA TYR A 15 -20.98 -12.09 4.15
C TYR A 15 -21.45 -11.49 2.82
N LEU A 16 -21.60 -10.17 2.71
CA LEU A 16 -21.89 -9.52 1.43
C LEU A 16 -20.72 -9.72 0.46
N GLU A 17 -21.04 -9.97 -0.82
CA GLU A 17 -20.05 -10.20 -1.88
C GLU A 17 -19.08 -9.02 -2.05
N GLU A 18 -19.52 -7.79 -1.77
CA GLU A 18 -18.72 -6.58 -1.83
C GLU A 18 -17.69 -6.45 -0.70
N PHE A 19 -17.89 -7.16 0.42
CA PHE A 19 -17.10 -6.97 1.63
C PHE A 19 -15.61 -7.17 1.37
N GLU A 20 -15.26 -8.20 0.59
CA GLU A 20 -13.87 -8.48 0.22
C GLU A 20 -13.23 -7.35 -0.61
N SER A 21 -13.98 -6.78 -1.55
CA SER A 21 -13.47 -5.70 -2.40
C SER A 21 -13.24 -4.42 -1.60
N VAL A 22 -14.17 -4.06 -0.70
CA VAL A 22 -14.01 -2.86 0.14
C VAL A 22 -12.93 -3.05 1.20
N ARG A 23 -12.79 -4.27 1.73
CA ARG A 23 -11.71 -4.63 2.66
C ARG A 23 -10.34 -4.56 1.97
N TYR A 24 -10.24 -4.97 0.70
CA TYR A 24 -9.03 -4.79 -0.10
C TYR A 24 -8.71 -3.31 -0.38
N TYR A 25 -9.72 -2.48 -0.64
CA TYR A 25 -9.51 -1.03 -0.76
C TYR A 25 -9.02 -0.42 0.56
N ALA A 26 -9.66 -0.75 1.67
CA ALA A 26 -9.28 -0.32 3.02
C ALA A 26 -7.85 -0.76 3.39
N TYR A 27 -7.45 -1.96 2.99
CA TYR A 27 -6.06 -2.42 3.15
C TYR A 27 -5.06 -1.47 2.50
N ASN A 28 -5.33 -1.01 1.28
CA ASN A 28 -4.46 -0.11 0.53
C ASN A 28 -4.51 1.36 1.01
N LEU A 29 -5.59 1.77 1.68
CA LEU A 29 -5.65 3.07 2.35
C LEU A 29 -4.62 3.16 3.49
N ALA A 30 -4.26 2.03 4.10
CA ALA A 30 -3.31 1.94 5.20
C ALA A 30 -3.66 2.82 6.41
N LYS A 31 -4.95 3.08 6.60
CA LYS A 31 -5.52 3.83 7.71
C LYS A 31 -6.81 3.15 8.17
N PRO A 32 -7.10 3.16 9.48
CA PRO A 32 -8.41 2.77 9.97
C PRO A 32 -9.53 3.57 9.29
N MET A 33 -10.63 2.90 9.00
CA MET A 33 -11.78 3.39 8.25
C MET A 33 -12.53 4.49 8.97
N TRP A 34 -12.51 4.50 10.32
CA TRP A 34 -13.07 5.60 11.09
C TRP A 34 -12.46 6.97 10.73
N ASN A 35 -11.24 7.03 10.16
CA ASN A 35 -10.63 8.29 9.73
C ASN A 35 -11.39 9.00 8.60
N ILE A 36 -12.27 8.30 7.87
CA ILE A 36 -13.13 8.91 6.85
C ILE A 36 -14.00 10.01 7.47
N PHE A 37 -14.39 9.87 8.73
CA PHE A 37 -15.21 10.85 9.46
C PHE A 37 -14.44 12.09 9.92
N LYS A 38 -13.10 12.13 9.72
CA LYS A 38 -12.31 13.37 9.90
C LYS A 38 -12.38 14.30 8.69
N LEU A 39 -12.82 13.78 7.55
CA LEU A 39 -12.95 14.55 6.33
C LEU A 39 -14.27 15.32 6.35
N GLU A 40 -14.34 16.38 5.56
CA GLU A 40 -15.60 17.07 5.30
C GLU A 40 -16.58 16.08 4.65
N TRP A 41 -17.68 15.79 5.34
CA TRP A 41 -18.69 14.84 4.87
C TRP A 41 -19.48 15.46 3.70
N LYS A 42 -19.41 14.80 2.54
CA LYS A 42 -20.20 15.17 1.34
C LYS A 42 -21.23 14.12 0.98
N SER A 43 -20.81 12.85 1.00
CA SER A 43 -21.63 11.67 0.72
C SER A 43 -20.83 10.43 1.14
N ILE A 44 -21.48 9.26 1.08
CA ILE A 44 -20.78 7.98 1.23
C ILE A 44 -19.64 7.86 0.19
N PRO A 45 -18.40 7.55 0.63
CA PRO A 45 -17.26 7.25 -0.25
C PRO A 45 -17.61 6.31 -1.40
N TYR A 46 -17.14 6.60 -2.61
CA TYR A 46 -17.47 5.83 -3.81
C TYR A 46 -17.31 4.31 -3.62
N PHE A 47 -16.17 3.89 -3.07
CA PHE A 47 -15.87 2.47 -2.86
C PHE A 47 -16.76 1.80 -1.79
N LEU A 48 -17.45 2.56 -0.94
CA LEU A 48 -18.37 2.05 0.08
C LEU A 48 -19.84 2.09 -0.35
N ARG A 49 -20.19 2.79 -1.44
CA ARG A 49 -21.60 3.05 -1.82
C ARG A 49 -22.44 1.78 -1.95
N VAL A 50 -21.93 0.78 -2.69
CA VAL A 50 -22.67 -0.45 -2.97
C VAL A 50 -22.92 -1.26 -1.70
N ILE A 51 -21.87 -1.47 -0.89
CA ILE A 51 -22.01 -2.22 0.36
C ILE A 51 -22.91 -1.49 1.35
N CYS A 52 -22.81 -0.16 1.46
CA CYS A 52 -23.68 0.63 2.32
C CYS A 52 -25.16 0.51 1.90
N GLU A 53 -25.46 0.54 0.61
CA GLU A 53 -26.83 0.34 0.13
C GLU A 53 -27.40 -1.02 0.53
N LYS A 54 -26.60 -2.09 0.42
CA LYS A 54 -27.01 -3.43 0.85
C LYS A 54 -27.15 -3.52 2.37
N SER A 55 -26.20 -2.97 3.13
CA SER A 55 -26.25 -2.90 4.59
C SER A 55 -27.47 -2.12 5.11
N ARG A 56 -27.93 -1.10 4.38
CA ARG A 56 -29.18 -0.39 4.69
C ARG A 56 -30.38 -1.34 4.76
N GLN A 57 -30.48 -2.26 3.81
CA GLN A 57 -31.56 -3.25 3.77
C GLN A 57 -31.44 -4.25 4.91
N LEU A 58 -30.22 -4.68 5.25
CA LEU A 58 -29.97 -5.58 6.37
C LEU A 58 -30.36 -4.96 7.72
N ILE A 59 -30.04 -3.67 7.96
CA ILE A 59 -30.44 -2.95 9.17
C ILE A 59 -31.97 -2.96 9.32
N LYS A 60 -32.70 -2.67 8.24
CA LYS A 60 -34.17 -2.65 8.23
C LYS A 60 -34.77 -4.02 8.50
N ASN A 61 -34.20 -5.08 7.92
CA ASN A 61 -34.69 -6.45 8.07
C ASN A 61 -34.41 -7.03 9.47
N ASN A 62 -33.28 -6.66 10.08
CA ASN A 62 -32.89 -7.14 11.40
C ASN A 62 -33.53 -6.34 12.54
N GLU A 63 -34.31 -5.29 12.25
CA GLU A 63 -34.92 -4.41 13.27
C GLU A 63 -33.89 -3.91 14.29
N VAL A 64 -32.71 -3.48 13.81
CA VAL A 64 -31.65 -2.91 14.64
C VAL A 64 -31.92 -1.42 14.84
N GLU A 65 -31.98 -0.99 16.10
CA GLU A 65 -32.28 0.39 16.45
C GLU A 65 -30.99 1.23 16.57
N LEU A 66 -31.14 2.56 16.49
CA LEU A 66 -30.03 3.50 16.64
C LEU A 66 -29.27 3.30 17.97
N GLY A 67 -30.00 3.08 19.07
CA GLY A 67 -29.43 2.88 20.40
C GLY A 67 -28.49 1.66 20.45
N ASP A 68 -28.83 0.59 19.74
CA ASP A 68 -28.00 -0.63 19.68
C ASP A 68 -26.65 -0.36 19.00
N ILE A 69 -26.64 0.41 17.90
CA ILE A 69 -25.41 0.77 17.17
C ILE A 69 -24.56 1.76 17.98
N LEU A 70 -25.18 2.79 18.58
CA LEU A 70 -24.45 3.76 19.38
C LEU A 70 -23.81 3.12 20.62
N LYS A 71 -24.49 2.15 21.22
CA LYS A 71 -23.94 1.36 22.30
C LYS A 71 -22.75 0.52 21.85
N LEU A 72 -22.82 -0.15 20.70
CA LEU A 72 -21.66 -0.85 20.13
C LEU A 72 -20.45 0.09 19.98
N TYR A 73 -20.67 1.32 19.49
CA TYR A 73 -19.61 2.31 19.34
C TYR A 73 -19.03 2.80 20.66
N SER A 74 -19.80 2.82 21.74
CA SER A 74 -19.30 3.21 23.06
C SER A 74 -18.21 2.27 23.61
N GLU A 75 -18.16 1.01 23.14
CA GLU A 75 -17.17 0.02 23.56
C GLU A 75 -15.79 0.21 22.88
N ASP A 76 -15.71 1.02 21.81
CA ASP A 76 -14.49 1.29 21.05
C ASP A 76 -14.16 2.80 21.08
N PRO A 77 -13.00 3.23 21.61
CA PRO A 77 -12.67 4.66 21.72
C PRO A 77 -12.68 5.43 20.39
N CYS A 78 -12.32 4.80 19.27
CA CYS A 78 -12.33 5.43 17.96
C CYS A 78 -13.76 5.58 17.44
N TYR A 79 -14.61 4.58 17.66
CA TYR A 79 -16.00 4.64 17.22
C TYR A 79 -16.91 5.43 18.16
N LEU A 80 -16.56 5.57 19.44
CA LEU A 80 -17.15 6.56 20.33
C LEU A 80 -16.91 7.98 19.79
N TRP A 81 -15.71 8.25 19.28
CA TRP A 81 -15.43 9.51 18.57
C TRP A 81 -16.27 9.65 17.31
N VAL A 82 -16.46 8.58 16.52
CA VAL A 82 -17.36 8.62 15.36
C VAL A 82 -18.80 8.92 15.78
N ALA A 83 -19.35 8.19 16.76
CA ALA A 83 -20.69 8.41 17.32
C ALA A 83 -20.90 9.89 17.69
N SER A 84 -19.94 10.47 18.40
CA SER A 84 -20.03 11.87 18.83
C SER A 84 -19.93 12.89 17.69
N ASN A 85 -19.41 12.52 16.52
CA ASN A 85 -19.34 13.39 15.33
C ASN A 85 -20.51 13.20 14.35
N ILE A 86 -21.16 12.03 14.34
CA ILE A 86 -22.29 11.77 13.45
C ILE A 86 -23.64 12.15 14.07
N ASN A 87 -23.70 12.22 15.41
CA ASN A 87 -24.90 12.56 16.15
C ASN A 87 -25.14 14.08 16.18
N THR A 88 -26.41 14.48 16.11
CA THR A 88 -26.85 15.85 16.38
C THR A 88 -27.79 15.82 17.59
N VAL A 89 -27.55 16.68 18.58
CA VAL A 89 -28.41 16.76 19.76
C VAL A 89 -29.78 17.32 19.39
N LYS A 90 -30.85 16.61 19.74
CA LYS A 90 -32.23 17.05 19.49
C LYS A 90 -32.49 18.33 20.28
N PRO A 91 -33.03 19.40 19.66
CA PRO A 91 -33.22 20.69 20.31
C PRO A 91 -34.09 20.64 21.58
N GLN A 92 -34.95 19.63 21.70
CA GLN A 92 -35.91 19.51 22.81
C GLN A 92 -35.33 18.89 24.09
N THR A 93 -34.06 18.47 24.10
CA THR A 93 -33.55 17.55 25.12
C THR A 93 -32.95 18.21 26.36
N ASN A 94 -32.80 19.54 26.40
CA ASN A 94 -32.10 20.28 27.47
C ASN A 94 -30.68 19.76 27.81
N LEU A 95 -30.14 18.81 27.04
CA LEU A 95 -28.81 18.24 27.21
C LEU A 95 -27.83 18.95 26.28
N SER A 96 -26.61 19.15 26.76
CA SER A 96 -25.46 19.57 25.97
C SER A 96 -24.79 18.40 25.26
N GLU A 97 -24.00 18.68 24.23
CA GLU A 97 -23.19 17.67 23.53
C GLU A 97 -22.29 16.89 24.49
N MET A 98 -21.68 17.56 25.48
CA MET A 98 -20.82 16.92 26.48
C MET A 98 -21.59 15.97 27.39
N GLU A 99 -22.85 16.29 27.73
CA GLU A 99 -23.70 15.39 28.53
C GLU A 99 -24.10 14.14 27.73
N ILE A 100 -24.37 14.29 26.42
CA ILE A 100 -24.63 13.16 25.53
C ILE A 100 -23.39 12.25 25.41
N ILE A 101 -22.21 12.84 25.25
CA ILE A 101 -20.94 12.08 25.21
C ILE A 101 -20.72 11.34 26.53
N GLY A 102 -20.94 12.00 27.67
CA GLY A 102 -20.85 11.36 28.99
C GLY A 102 -21.77 10.15 29.11
N LYS A 103 -23.04 10.30 28.69
CA LYS A 103 -24.01 9.19 28.66
C LYS A 103 -23.59 8.05 27.75
N LEU A 104 -23.08 8.35 26.55
CA LEU A 104 -22.52 7.34 25.66
C LEU A 104 -21.35 6.61 26.30
N MET A 105 -20.43 7.31 26.97
CA MET A 105 -19.29 6.72 27.68
C MET A 105 -19.72 5.82 28.84
N ASP A 106 -20.84 6.16 29.49
CA ASP A 106 -21.45 5.34 30.54
C ASP A 106 -22.25 4.15 29.98
N GLY A 107 -22.32 4.00 28.65
CA GLY A 107 -23.05 2.93 27.96
C GLY A 107 -24.58 3.09 28.03
N GLU A 108 -25.07 4.30 28.32
CA GLU A 108 -26.48 4.63 28.30
C GLU A 108 -27.01 4.74 26.87
N ASP A 109 -28.29 4.39 26.68
CA ASP A 109 -28.98 4.63 25.42
C ASP A 109 -29.32 6.12 25.30
N VAL A 110 -28.82 6.74 24.23
CA VAL A 110 -29.04 8.16 23.92
C VAL A 110 -29.88 8.38 22.67
N SER A 111 -30.46 7.33 22.09
CA SER A 111 -31.22 7.40 20.84
C SER A 111 -32.42 8.35 20.91
N GLU A 112 -33.03 8.50 22.09
CA GLU A 112 -34.10 9.48 22.32
C GLU A 112 -33.61 10.93 22.25
N TYR A 113 -32.33 11.18 22.53
CA TYR A 113 -31.76 12.53 22.65
C TYR A 113 -31.00 13.02 21.42
N VAL A 114 -30.72 12.13 20.46
CA VAL A 114 -29.93 12.45 19.27
C VAL A 114 -30.68 12.09 17.98
N ASP A 115 -30.37 12.81 16.92
CA ASP A 115 -30.68 12.46 15.54
C ASP A 115 -29.37 12.12 14.81
N VAL A 116 -29.43 11.15 13.90
CA VAL A 116 -28.28 10.75 13.06
C VAL A 116 -28.74 10.66 11.62
N GLU A 117 -27.93 11.23 10.72
CA GLU A 117 -28.13 11.07 9.28
C GLU A 117 -27.96 9.60 8.89
N GLU A 118 -28.98 9.01 8.24
CA GLU A 118 -29.00 7.57 7.88
C GLU A 118 -27.73 7.16 7.11
N GLU A 119 -27.26 7.97 6.16
CA GLU A 119 -26.04 7.67 5.39
C GLU A 119 -24.78 7.57 6.26
N LYS A 120 -24.64 8.46 7.25
CA LYS A 120 -23.49 8.44 8.17
C LYS A 120 -23.53 7.21 9.06
N LEU A 121 -24.71 6.86 9.60
CA LEU A 121 -24.89 5.70 10.46
C LEU A 121 -24.56 4.39 9.73
N ILE A 122 -25.04 4.24 8.49
CA ILE A 122 -24.77 3.05 7.69
C ILE A 122 -23.28 2.99 7.33
N CYS A 123 -22.71 4.11 6.88
CA CYS A 123 -21.30 4.16 6.53
C CYS A 123 -20.42 3.86 7.74
N SER A 124 -20.76 4.35 8.93
CA SER A 124 -19.97 4.08 10.15
C SER A 124 -20.06 2.61 10.54
N LEU A 125 -21.19 1.95 10.32
CA LEU A 125 -21.36 0.53 10.64
C LEU A 125 -20.53 -0.35 9.70
N VAL A 126 -20.52 -0.04 8.41
CA VAL A 126 -19.66 -0.73 7.44
C VAL A 126 -18.18 -0.49 7.77
N CYS A 127 -17.79 0.75 8.07
CA CYS A 127 -16.42 1.06 8.52
C CYS A 127 -16.04 0.25 9.76
N TYR A 128 -16.95 0.15 10.74
CA TYR A 128 -16.74 -0.63 11.97
C TYR A 128 -16.49 -2.11 11.65
N ALA A 129 -17.30 -2.71 10.77
CA ALA A 129 -17.13 -4.09 10.34
C ALA A 129 -15.75 -4.31 9.67
N ILE A 130 -15.31 -3.36 8.83
CA ILE A 130 -14.00 -3.44 8.17
C ILE A 130 -12.85 -3.28 9.17
N ASP A 131 -12.90 -2.31 10.08
CA ASP A 131 -11.86 -2.07 11.07
C ASP A 131 -11.72 -3.22 12.08
N ASN A 132 -12.82 -3.90 12.41
CA ASN A 132 -12.82 -5.08 13.28
C ASN A 132 -12.53 -6.39 12.55
N ASN A 133 -12.59 -6.40 11.21
CA ASN A 133 -12.20 -7.53 10.37
C ASN A 133 -11.22 -7.10 9.27
N PRO A 134 -10.04 -6.53 9.60
CA PRO A 134 -9.14 -6.00 8.61
C PRO A 134 -8.42 -7.13 7.87
N LEU A 135 -8.17 -6.92 6.58
CA LEU A 135 -7.24 -7.77 5.84
C LEU A 135 -5.83 -7.56 6.43
N ARG A 136 -5.21 -8.61 6.96
CA ARG A 136 -3.91 -8.50 7.65
C ARG A 136 -2.72 -8.68 6.72
N SER A 137 -2.86 -9.53 5.73
CA SER A 137 -1.82 -9.80 4.74
C SER A 137 -2.44 -10.16 3.39
N LEU A 138 -1.64 -9.96 2.36
CA LEU A 138 -1.99 -10.23 0.98
C LEU A 138 -1.37 -11.55 0.55
N ASN A 139 -2.15 -12.41 -0.11
CA ASN A 139 -1.62 -13.53 -0.88
C ASN A 139 -1.54 -13.10 -2.35
N PHE A 140 -0.34 -12.87 -2.86
CA PHE A 140 -0.18 -12.32 -4.21
C PHE A 140 -0.77 -13.25 -5.29
N ASN A 141 -0.70 -14.56 -5.11
CA ASN A 141 -1.33 -15.52 -6.02
C ASN A 141 -2.87 -15.40 -6.04
N GLU A 142 -3.51 -15.02 -4.94
CA GLU A 142 -4.97 -14.82 -4.88
C GLU A 142 -5.37 -13.44 -5.39
N ILE A 143 -4.58 -12.42 -5.10
CA ILE A 143 -4.84 -11.05 -5.54
C ILE A 143 -4.70 -10.94 -7.04
N CYS A 144 -3.61 -11.46 -7.61
CA CYS A 144 -3.41 -11.47 -9.06
C CYS A 144 -4.56 -12.14 -9.83
N LYS A 145 -5.31 -13.07 -9.20
CA LYS A 145 -6.48 -13.72 -9.81
C LYS A 145 -7.77 -12.91 -9.71
N SER A 146 -7.85 -12.02 -8.73
CA SER A 146 -9.05 -11.25 -8.41
C SER A 146 -8.99 -9.80 -8.88
N GLU A 147 -7.84 -9.37 -9.38
CA GLU A 147 -7.66 -8.06 -10.02
C GLU A 147 -8.53 -7.89 -11.25
N VAL A 148 -8.95 -6.65 -11.46
CA VAL A 148 -9.79 -6.28 -12.60
C VAL A 148 -9.04 -5.23 -13.40
N PHE A 149 -8.68 -5.55 -14.65
CA PHE A 149 -8.00 -4.62 -15.55
C PHE A 149 -8.91 -4.21 -16.69
N LYS A 150 -9.00 -2.90 -16.96
CA LYS A 150 -9.74 -2.35 -18.10
C LYS A 150 -8.88 -2.03 -19.32
N TYR A 151 -7.56 -2.00 -19.13
CA TYR A 151 -6.58 -1.66 -20.17
C TYR A 151 -5.72 -2.88 -20.49
N SER A 152 -5.00 -2.83 -21.62
CA SER A 152 -4.04 -3.87 -21.97
C SER A 152 -2.89 -3.89 -20.97
N THR A 153 -2.55 -5.07 -20.49
CA THR A 153 -1.48 -5.26 -19.53
C THR A 153 -0.31 -6.03 -20.11
N THR A 154 0.88 -5.79 -19.55
CA THR A 154 2.03 -6.67 -19.71
C THR A 154 1.79 -8.01 -19.01
N ASP A 155 2.75 -8.91 -19.19
CA ASP A 155 2.89 -10.18 -18.50
C ASP A 155 2.97 -10.09 -16.96
N TYR A 156 3.16 -8.88 -16.42
CA TYR A 156 3.20 -8.58 -14.99
C TYR A 156 2.02 -7.73 -14.51
N ASN A 157 0.93 -7.68 -15.31
CA ASN A 157 -0.28 -6.93 -15.01
C ASN A 157 -0.07 -5.40 -14.90
N LEU A 158 0.93 -4.84 -15.59
CA LEU A 158 1.14 -3.39 -15.66
C LEU A 158 0.61 -2.81 -16.97
N THR A 159 0.05 -1.61 -16.93
CA THR A 159 -0.43 -0.85 -18.10
C THR A 159 0.54 0.29 -18.39
N ASN A 160 0.93 0.49 -19.65
CA ASN A 160 1.67 1.69 -20.07
C ASN A 160 0.73 2.91 -20.01
N VAL A 161 1.12 3.95 -19.28
CA VAL A 161 0.34 5.17 -19.08
C VAL A 161 1.04 6.38 -19.70
N ASP A 162 0.34 7.10 -20.56
CA ASP A 162 0.83 8.25 -21.32
C ASP A 162 0.59 9.60 -20.60
N THR A 163 -0.59 9.79 -20.00
CA THR A 163 -0.95 11.02 -19.28
C THR A 163 -1.43 10.74 -17.86
N VAL A 164 -0.50 10.38 -16.98
CA VAL A 164 -0.78 10.14 -15.56
C VAL A 164 -0.54 11.39 -14.71
N GLU A 165 -1.48 11.70 -13.83
CA GLU A 165 -1.30 12.74 -12.79
C GLU A 165 -1.06 12.06 -11.44
N PHE A 166 0.15 12.17 -10.90
CA PHE A 166 0.48 11.66 -9.57
C PHE A 166 0.00 12.59 -8.46
N LEU A 167 -0.74 12.04 -7.50
CA LEU A 167 -1.26 12.70 -6.31
C LEU A 167 -0.63 12.09 -5.04
N SER A 168 -1.09 12.54 -3.86
CA SER A 168 -0.48 12.20 -2.57
C SER A 168 -0.79 10.77 -2.13
N SER A 169 -2.00 10.29 -2.44
CA SER A 169 -2.51 8.98 -2.02
C SER A 169 -2.77 8.03 -3.18
N GLY A 170 -2.69 8.51 -4.42
CA GLY A 170 -2.96 7.76 -5.63
C GLY A 170 -2.60 8.56 -6.87
N TYR A 171 -3.16 8.21 -8.01
CA TYR A 171 -2.89 8.87 -9.28
C TYR A 171 -4.14 8.86 -10.16
N VAL A 172 -4.24 9.83 -11.06
CA VAL A 172 -5.34 9.93 -12.02
C VAL A 172 -4.87 9.49 -13.40
N TYR A 173 -5.62 8.57 -13.99
CA TYR A 173 -5.45 8.12 -15.37
C TYR A 173 -6.84 7.94 -15.99
N ASP A 174 -7.06 8.49 -17.18
CA ASP A 174 -8.34 8.38 -17.91
C ASP A 174 -9.56 8.76 -17.05
N ASN A 175 -9.49 9.92 -16.40
CA ASN A 175 -10.52 10.48 -15.50
C ASN A 175 -10.89 9.60 -14.29
N LYS A 176 -10.09 8.59 -13.98
CA LYS A 176 -10.23 7.76 -12.78
C LYS A 176 -9.07 7.96 -11.85
N TYR A 177 -9.38 8.06 -10.57
CA TYR A 177 -8.41 7.99 -9.49
C TYR A 177 -8.16 6.54 -9.11
N TYR A 178 -6.89 6.13 -9.09
CA TYR A 178 -6.42 4.84 -8.58
C TYR A 178 -5.66 5.06 -7.28
N LEU A 179 -6.08 4.38 -6.22
CA LEU A 179 -5.36 4.38 -4.96
C LEU A 179 -3.99 3.70 -5.11
N TYR A 180 -2.94 4.28 -4.55
CA TYR A 180 -1.63 3.62 -4.54
C TYR A 180 -1.71 2.28 -3.81
N ASN A 181 -1.02 1.28 -4.36
CA ASN A 181 -0.78 0.04 -3.64
C ASN A 181 -0.11 0.35 -2.29
N ARG A 182 -0.49 -0.38 -1.23
CA ARG A 182 0.03 -0.19 0.13
C ARG A 182 1.56 -0.23 0.20
N CYS A 183 2.20 -1.02 -0.65
CA CYS A 183 3.65 -1.21 -0.66
C CYS A 183 4.41 -0.03 -1.25
N ILE A 184 3.74 0.93 -1.89
CA ILE A 184 4.38 2.17 -2.35
C ILE A 184 4.73 3.02 -1.13
N ASN A 185 6.01 3.36 -0.98
CA ASN A 185 6.43 4.35 0.00
C ASN A 185 5.84 5.73 -0.36
N LYS A 186 5.02 6.28 0.54
CA LYS A 186 4.32 7.57 0.37
C LYS A 186 5.10 8.76 0.95
N GLU A 187 6.33 8.55 1.42
CA GLU A 187 7.19 9.63 1.88
C GLU A 187 7.47 10.64 0.76
N LYS A 188 7.50 11.92 1.14
CA LYS A 188 7.66 13.06 0.25
C LYS A 188 9.09 13.59 0.27
N ILE A 189 9.55 14.31 -0.75
CA ILE A 189 10.85 15.02 -0.68
C ILE A 189 10.73 16.25 0.24
N GLN A 190 9.62 16.98 0.12
CA GLN A 190 9.32 18.14 0.95
C GLN A 190 7.95 17.97 1.62
N LEU A 191 7.80 18.59 2.79
CA LEU A 191 6.59 18.46 3.63
C LEU A 191 5.28 18.74 2.86
N TYR A 192 5.30 19.73 1.98
CA TYR A 192 4.13 20.19 1.22
C TYR A 192 4.05 19.61 -0.20
N ASP A 193 4.89 18.62 -0.53
CA ASP A 193 4.75 17.96 -1.83
C ASP A 193 3.40 17.28 -1.95
N LYS A 194 2.84 17.36 -3.15
CA LYS A 194 1.53 16.77 -3.47
C LYS A 194 1.62 15.33 -3.95
N LYS A 195 2.82 14.75 -4.04
CA LYS A 195 3.06 13.39 -4.52
C LYS A 195 4.26 12.75 -3.80
N PRO A 196 4.29 11.40 -3.69
CA PRO A 196 5.43 10.69 -3.13
C PRO A 196 6.75 10.99 -3.86
N ALA A 197 7.87 10.81 -3.15
CA ALA A 197 9.21 11.07 -3.67
C ALA A 197 9.51 10.28 -4.95
N ILE A 198 9.12 9.00 -4.99
CA ILE A 198 9.31 8.13 -6.16
C ILE A 198 8.75 8.80 -7.42
N PHE A 199 7.46 9.16 -7.40
CA PHE A 199 6.79 9.72 -8.58
C PHE A 199 7.24 11.14 -8.92
N ARG A 200 7.62 11.93 -7.90
CA ARG A 200 8.27 13.22 -8.14
C ARG A 200 9.59 13.06 -8.89
N ILE A 201 10.45 12.11 -8.48
CA ILE A 201 11.73 11.85 -9.15
C ILE A 201 11.50 11.36 -10.59
N ILE A 202 10.53 10.46 -10.81
CA ILE A 202 10.18 9.99 -12.16
C ILE A 202 9.80 11.16 -13.07
N GLU A 203 8.92 12.06 -12.60
CA GLU A 203 8.39 13.17 -13.39
C GLU A 203 9.41 14.31 -13.59
N GLU A 204 10.22 14.63 -12.58
CA GLU A 204 11.16 15.77 -12.63
C GLU A 204 12.54 15.41 -13.20
N GLU A 205 13.00 14.16 -13.05
CA GLU A 205 14.38 13.77 -13.41
C GLU A 205 14.49 12.85 -14.64
N ILE A 206 13.43 12.15 -15.05
CA ILE A 206 13.45 11.24 -16.20
C ILE A 206 12.79 11.89 -17.41
N LEU A 207 13.53 11.99 -18.53
CA LEU A 207 13.02 12.59 -19.75
C LEU A 207 12.28 11.56 -20.61
N ASN A 208 11.00 11.82 -20.89
CA ASN A 208 10.12 11.00 -21.73
C ASN A 208 10.12 9.49 -21.38
N PRO A 209 9.85 9.10 -20.11
CA PRO A 209 9.75 7.70 -19.72
C PRO A 209 8.49 7.03 -20.28
N ASP A 210 8.61 5.74 -20.64
CA ASP A 210 7.46 4.84 -20.66
C ASP A 210 7.18 4.41 -19.22
N ILE A 211 6.01 4.81 -18.68
CA ILE A 211 5.63 4.52 -17.30
C ILE A 211 4.60 3.41 -17.31
N TYR A 212 4.86 2.36 -16.54
CA TYR A 212 3.98 1.22 -16.38
C TYR A 212 3.44 1.17 -14.95
N LEU A 213 2.12 1.18 -14.79
CA LEU A 213 1.45 1.17 -13.49
C LEU A 213 0.43 0.03 -13.41
N ARG A 214 0.21 -0.48 -12.20
CA ARG A 214 -0.81 -1.50 -11.93
C ARG A 214 -2.19 -0.87 -11.71
N LEU A 215 -3.03 -0.87 -12.74
CA LEU A 215 -4.36 -0.26 -12.77
C LEU A 215 -5.47 -1.25 -12.36
N ASP A 216 -5.46 -1.71 -11.10
CA ASP A 216 -6.56 -2.56 -10.59
C ASP A 216 -7.82 -1.71 -10.35
N ASP A 217 -8.89 -1.96 -11.11
CA ASP A 217 -10.14 -1.21 -11.08
C ASP A 217 -10.89 -1.37 -9.74
N ARG A 218 -10.54 -2.36 -8.91
CA ARG A 218 -11.03 -2.46 -7.52
C ARG A 218 -10.51 -1.34 -6.62
N LEU A 219 -9.38 -0.72 -7.00
CA LEU A 219 -8.79 0.44 -6.33
C LEU A 219 -9.15 1.75 -7.03
N ALA A 220 -10.05 1.71 -8.01
CA ALA A 220 -10.43 2.86 -8.79
C ALA A 220 -11.71 3.55 -8.27
N SER A 221 -11.77 4.85 -8.47
CA SER A 221 -12.98 5.67 -8.31
C SER A 221 -12.98 6.78 -9.37
N PRO A 222 -14.14 7.38 -9.68
CA PRO A 222 -14.17 8.62 -10.46
C PRO A 222 -13.25 9.65 -9.81
N SER A 223 -12.47 10.41 -10.60
CA SER A 223 -11.51 11.39 -10.06
C SER A 223 -12.16 12.43 -9.14
N ALA A 224 -13.41 12.81 -9.41
CA ALA A 224 -14.19 13.74 -8.59
C ALA A 224 -14.58 13.18 -7.20
N ASP A 225 -14.59 11.85 -7.05
CA ASP A 225 -14.92 11.13 -5.81
C ASP A 225 -13.66 10.66 -5.06
N ALA A 226 -12.47 11.11 -5.47
CA ALA A 226 -11.20 10.69 -4.88
C ALA A 226 -11.10 11.06 -3.39
N ILE A 227 -10.64 10.11 -2.58
CA ILE A 227 -10.40 10.30 -1.15
C ILE A 227 -8.90 10.24 -0.89
N SER A 228 -8.39 11.26 -0.20
CA SER A 228 -7.02 11.30 0.30
C SER A 228 -7.02 11.41 1.82
N LEU A 229 -6.43 10.40 2.46
CA LEU A 229 -6.10 10.41 3.87
C LEU A 229 -4.61 10.73 3.98
N GLU A 230 -4.27 12.02 3.93
CA GLU A 230 -2.88 12.46 3.88
C GLU A 230 -2.05 11.91 5.06
N THR A 231 -0.82 11.52 4.76
CA THR A 231 0.20 11.16 5.75
C THR A 231 1.23 12.27 5.86
N ILE A 232 1.56 12.66 7.09
CA ILE A 232 2.67 13.57 7.37
C ILE A 232 3.96 12.74 7.39
N GLY A 233 4.77 12.88 6.35
CA GLY A 233 6.08 12.24 6.24
C GLY A 233 6.87 12.91 5.13
N PHE A 234 8.11 13.29 5.42
CA PHE A 234 9.02 13.82 4.42
C PHE A 234 10.40 13.25 4.68
N ASP A 235 11.20 13.20 3.62
CA ASP A 235 12.42 12.45 3.58
C ASP A 235 13.49 13.26 2.86
N ARG A 236 14.73 13.13 3.31
CA ARG A 236 15.86 13.87 2.74
C ARG A 236 16.82 12.91 2.09
N PHE A 237 16.78 12.86 0.76
CA PHE A 237 17.74 12.11 -0.03
C PHE A 237 19.09 12.86 -0.03
N ARG A 238 19.92 12.55 0.96
CA ARG A 238 21.36 12.85 0.95
C ARG A 238 22.08 11.58 0.56
N GLY A 239 23.02 11.66 -0.36
CA GLY A 239 23.65 10.46 -0.90
C GLY A 239 24.99 10.72 -1.54
N ILE A 240 25.83 9.69 -1.51
CA ILE A 240 27.11 9.60 -2.21
C ILE A 240 26.82 9.57 -3.72
N GLN A 241 27.65 10.19 -4.55
CA GLN A 241 27.58 9.98 -6.00
C GLN A 241 28.12 8.58 -6.33
N PHE A 242 27.27 7.56 -6.25
CA PHE A 242 27.62 6.23 -6.72
C PHE A 242 27.80 6.24 -8.24
N LYS A 243 28.90 5.64 -8.73
CA LYS A 243 29.21 5.59 -10.16
C LYS A 243 29.49 4.15 -10.56
N PHE A 244 28.47 3.44 -11.02
CA PHE A 244 28.61 2.08 -11.59
C PHE A 244 29.70 2.02 -12.65
N SER A 245 29.85 3.10 -13.43
CA SER A 245 30.92 3.24 -14.42
C SER A 245 32.35 3.16 -13.88
N LYS A 246 32.55 3.16 -12.56
CA LYS A 246 33.86 3.04 -11.90
C LYS A 246 34.03 1.74 -11.11
N THR A 247 32.97 0.93 -10.97
CA THR A 247 33.01 -0.34 -10.24
C THR A 247 33.63 -1.43 -11.12
N ILE A 248 34.64 -2.14 -10.61
CA ILE A 248 35.25 -3.28 -11.31
C ILE A 248 34.55 -4.56 -10.86
N LEU A 249 33.62 -5.04 -11.69
CA LEU A 249 32.95 -6.33 -11.50
C LEU A 249 33.59 -7.35 -12.44
N ASN A 250 34.38 -8.28 -11.90
CA ASN A 250 35.12 -9.25 -12.72
C ASN A 250 34.26 -10.44 -13.14
N ASP A 251 33.36 -10.87 -12.26
CA ASP A 251 32.52 -12.05 -12.50
C ASP A 251 31.27 -11.71 -13.31
N ILE A 252 30.71 -12.73 -13.96
CA ILE A 252 29.43 -12.64 -14.69
C ILE A 252 28.29 -12.32 -13.72
N LYS A 253 28.37 -12.80 -12.48
CA LYS A 253 27.41 -12.56 -11.40
C LYS A 253 28.17 -12.22 -10.12
N ASN A 254 27.84 -11.07 -9.54
CA ASN A 254 28.41 -10.58 -8.31
C ASN A 254 27.27 -10.47 -7.29
N ILE A 255 27.47 -11.04 -6.10
CA ILE A 255 26.49 -11.02 -5.01
C ILE A 255 27.11 -10.26 -3.85
N ILE A 256 26.41 -9.24 -3.36
CA ILE A 256 26.81 -8.42 -2.24
C ILE A 256 25.69 -8.53 -1.21
N VAL A 257 26.05 -8.94 0.00
CA VAL A 257 25.12 -9.05 1.12
C VAL A 257 25.64 -8.16 2.22
N HIS A 258 24.81 -7.25 2.70
CA HIS A 258 25.15 -6.37 3.79
C HIS A 258 24.13 -6.46 4.91
N GLN A 259 24.58 -6.58 6.16
CA GLN A 259 23.72 -6.91 7.29
C GLN A 259 23.79 -5.81 8.36
N ASP A 260 22.63 -5.37 8.84
CA ASP A 260 22.57 -4.56 10.06
C ASP A 260 22.80 -5.43 11.29
N ILE A 261 23.76 -5.03 12.13
CA ILE A 261 24.18 -5.84 13.29
C ILE A 261 23.11 -5.85 14.40
N LYS A 262 22.19 -4.88 14.42
CA LYS A 262 21.20 -4.73 15.50
C LYS A 262 19.89 -5.44 15.20
N SER A 263 19.28 -5.15 14.05
CA SER A 263 18.04 -5.76 13.58
C SER A 263 18.27 -7.13 12.97
N LEU A 264 19.50 -7.42 12.54
CA LEU A 264 19.89 -8.56 11.73
C LEU A 264 19.39 -8.50 10.29
N ASP A 265 18.60 -7.51 9.89
CA ASP A 265 18.12 -7.32 8.52
C ASP A 265 19.28 -7.29 7.52
N LYS A 266 19.06 -7.91 6.35
CA LYS A 266 20.04 -7.94 5.27
C LYS A 266 19.53 -7.17 4.05
N LEU A 267 20.42 -6.45 3.39
CA LEU A 267 20.21 -5.94 2.05
C LEU A 267 21.05 -6.75 1.07
N LEU A 268 20.38 -7.35 0.11
CA LEU A 268 21.01 -8.11 -0.97
C LEU A 268 21.12 -7.21 -2.21
N MET A 269 22.30 -7.13 -2.80
CA MET A 269 22.53 -6.55 -4.12
C MET A 269 23.17 -7.60 -5.04
N VAL A 270 22.55 -7.84 -6.20
CA VAL A 270 23.06 -8.77 -7.21
C VAL A 270 23.30 -8.01 -8.51
N VAL A 271 24.50 -8.15 -9.07
CA VAL A 271 24.84 -7.58 -10.38
C VAL A 271 25.21 -8.68 -11.35
N LYS A 272 24.38 -8.88 -12.39
CA LYS A 272 24.59 -9.88 -13.44
C LYS A 272 24.85 -9.20 -14.76
N LYS A 273 25.91 -9.59 -15.46
CA LYS A 273 26.19 -9.15 -16.83
C LYS A 273 25.36 -9.96 -17.81
N ASP A 274 24.77 -9.28 -18.76
CA ASP A 274 24.03 -9.87 -19.87
C ASP A 274 24.23 -9.03 -21.14
N PHE A 275 23.62 -9.44 -22.25
CA PHE A 275 23.82 -8.82 -23.55
C PHE A 275 22.49 -8.54 -24.24
N ASP A 276 22.27 -7.28 -24.60
CA ASP A 276 21.11 -6.86 -25.37
C ASP A 276 21.39 -7.17 -26.85
N THR A 277 20.66 -8.14 -27.39
CA THR A 277 20.82 -8.57 -28.79
C THR A 277 20.27 -7.56 -29.80
N GLU A 278 19.30 -6.74 -29.41
CA GLU A 278 18.68 -5.74 -30.28
C GLU A 278 19.57 -4.50 -30.43
N LEU A 279 20.15 -4.06 -29.31
CA LEU A 279 21.09 -2.92 -29.28
C LEU A 279 22.53 -3.35 -29.57
N ASN A 280 22.82 -4.64 -29.48
CA ASN A 280 24.17 -5.22 -29.60
C ASN A 280 25.15 -4.59 -28.59
N GLU A 281 24.72 -4.49 -27.33
CA GLU A 281 25.51 -3.90 -26.23
C GLU A 281 25.39 -4.73 -24.95
N GLU A 282 26.47 -4.77 -24.15
CA GLU A 282 26.44 -5.34 -22.80
C GLU A 282 25.60 -4.46 -21.88
N PHE A 283 24.77 -5.08 -21.04
CA PHE A 283 24.07 -4.43 -19.95
C PHE A 283 24.15 -5.28 -18.67
N TRP A 284 23.88 -4.66 -17.54
CA TRP A 284 23.90 -5.29 -16.23
C TRP A 284 22.51 -5.27 -15.62
N HIS A 285 22.01 -6.43 -15.19
CA HIS A 285 20.93 -6.51 -14.23
C HIS A 285 21.47 -6.10 -12.87
N VAL A 286 20.92 -5.04 -12.29
CA VAL A 286 21.20 -4.58 -10.94
C VAL A 286 19.96 -4.81 -10.11
N GLU A 287 20.04 -5.74 -9.17
CA GLU A 287 18.92 -6.22 -8.38
C GLU A 287 19.18 -5.93 -6.91
N ILE A 288 18.17 -5.43 -6.21
CA ILE A 288 18.24 -5.08 -4.79
C ILE A 288 17.04 -5.71 -4.10
N GLU A 289 17.29 -6.46 -3.02
CA GLU A 289 16.23 -7.12 -2.25
C GLU A 289 16.40 -6.87 -0.75
N GLU A 290 15.33 -6.42 -0.09
CA GLU A 290 15.24 -6.32 1.36
C GLU A 290 14.97 -7.70 1.97
N LEU A 291 15.82 -8.16 2.87
CA LEU A 291 15.68 -9.44 3.55
C LEU A 291 15.53 -9.21 5.07
N PRO A 292 14.29 -8.99 5.56
CA PRO A 292 14.04 -8.81 6.99
C PRO A 292 14.38 -10.05 7.80
N TYR A 293 14.95 -9.84 8.98
CA TYR A 293 15.10 -10.91 9.96
C TYR A 293 13.73 -11.30 10.52
N ILE A 294 13.47 -12.61 10.56
CA ILE A 294 12.23 -13.17 11.06
C ILE A 294 12.57 -14.12 12.20
N GLU A 295 12.23 -13.74 13.43
CA GLU A 295 12.15 -14.70 14.54
C GLU A 295 10.92 -15.58 14.33
N GLU A 296 11.02 -16.88 14.60
CA GLU A 296 9.95 -17.87 14.36
C GLU A 296 8.61 -17.47 15.00
N SER A 297 7.77 -16.69 14.31
CA SER A 297 6.30 -16.77 14.25
C SER A 297 5.63 -15.59 13.55
N TYR A 298 4.70 -15.90 12.63
CA TYR A 298 3.26 -15.57 12.62
C TYR A 298 2.70 -15.61 11.19
N SER A 299 3.51 -15.29 10.18
CA SER A 299 3.10 -15.36 8.78
C SER A 299 3.67 -16.60 8.09
N LYS A 300 2.81 -17.37 7.42
CA LYS A 300 3.23 -18.50 6.56
C LYS A 300 4.00 -18.02 5.31
N LYS A 301 3.92 -16.72 5.02
CA LYS A 301 4.55 -16.12 3.85
C LYS A 301 5.31 -14.85 4.22
N ILE A 302 6.51 -14.71 3.70
CA ILE A 302 7.36 -13.53 3.89
C ILE A 302 7.31 -12.69 2.63
N THR A 303 7.14 -11.38 2.78
CA THR A 303 7.12 -10.44 1.67
C THR A 303 8.36 -9.56 1.74
N THR A 304 9.06 -9.42 0.63
CA THR A 304 10.28 -8.62 0.51
C THR A 304 10.11 -7.55 -0.57
N THR A 305 10.75 -6.41 -0.38
CA THR A 305 10.89 -5.40 -1.43
C THR A 305 11.99 -5.81 -2.38
N PHE A 306 11.70 -5.75 -3.69
CA PHE A 306 12.65 -6.05 -4.75
C PHE A 306 12.64 -4.93 -5.78
N ILE A 307 13.84 -4.43 -6.10
CA ILE A 307 14.04 -3.38 -7.10
C ILE A 307 15.01 -3.92 -8.14
N HIS A 308 14.65 -3.82 -9.40
CA HIS A 308 15.49 -4.27 -10.51
C HIS A 308 15.72 -3.14 -11.49
N GLY A 309 16.96 -2.98 -11.97
CA GLY A 309 17.31 -2.05 -13.02
C GLY A 309 18.23 -2.67 -14.06
N GLN A 310 18.18 -2.15 -15.29
CA GLN A 310 19.11 -2.53 -16.37
C GLN A 310 20.06 -1.38 -16.67
N TYR A 311 21.32 -1.54 -16.30
CA TYR A 311 22.37 -0.54 -16.49
C TYR A 311 23.20 -0.83 -17.74
N TYR A 312 23.44 0.18 -18.57
CA TYR A 312 24.24 0.05 -19.79
C TYR A 312 25.58 0.78 -19.58
N PRO A 313 26.70 0.07 -19.30
CA PRO A 313 27.96 0.69 -18.88
C PRO A 313 28.59 1.61 -19.92
N LYS A 314 28.39 1.31 -21.21
CA LYS A 314 28.94 2.09 -22.31
C LYS A 314 28.35 3.51 -22.37
N ILE A 315 27.03 3.63 -22.16
CA ILE A 315 26.31 4.91 -22.17
C ILE A 315 26.14 5.51 -20.78
N LYS A 316 26.36 4.73 -19.71
CA LYS A 316 26.27 5.11 -18.29
C LYS A 316 24.86 5.55 -17.86
N TYR A 317 23.86 4.84 -18.35
CA TYR A 317 22.46 5.05 -18.00
C TYR A 317 21.81 3.72 -17.65
N PHE A 318 20.82 3.80 -16.76
CA PHE A 318 19.80 2.78 -16.67
C PHE A 318 18.77 3.03 -17.77
N ARG A 319 18.24 1.94 -18.36
CA ARG A 319 17.13 2.02 -19.33
C ARG A 319 15.82 1.43 -18.82
N HIS A 320 15.90 0.79 -17.65
CA HIS A 320 14.82 0.08 -17.00
C HIS A 320 14.98 0.21 -15.50
N ILE A 321 13.86 0.43 -14.80
CA ILE A 321 13.75 0.20 -13.37
C ILE A 321 12.34 -0.30 -13.05
N ASP A 322 12.23 -1.34 -12.23
CA ASP A 322 10.96 -1.81 -11.70
C ASP A 322 10.99 -2.00 -10.19
N PHE A 323 9.83 -1.80 -9.57
CA PHE A 323 9.59 -2.02 -8.16
C PHE A 323 8.55 -3.12 -7.99
N THR A 324 8.95 -4.11 -7.19
CA THR A 324 8.25 -5.36 -7.04
C THR A 324 8.21 -5.74 -5.57
N GLN A 325 7.16 -6.43 -5.16
CA GLN A 325 7.12 -7.15 -3.90
C GLN A 325 7.21 -8.64 -4.20
N ASN A 326 8.23 -9.31 -3.68
CA ASN A 326 8.33 -10.76 -3.77
C ASN A 326 7.66 -11.40 -2.56
N GLN A 327 7.01 -12.55 -2.74
CA GLN A 327 6.45 -13.31 -1.65
C GLN A 327 6.99 -14.75 -1.64
N TYR A 328 7.45 -15.21 -0.49
CA TYR A 328 8.04 -16.54 -0.30
C TYR A 328 7.26 -17.34 0.72
N ALA A 329 7.25 -18.67 0.60
CA ALA A 329 6.89 -19.53 1.71
C ALA A 329 7.92 -19.38 2.85
N LEU A 330 7.49 -19.47 4.10
CA LEU A 330 8.38 -19.26 5.26
C LEU A 330 9.64 -20.13 5.21
N GLU A 331 9.50 -21.43 4.96
CA GLU A 331 10.63 -22.38 4.92
C GLU A 331 11.66 -22.01 3.84
N VAL A 332 11.20 -21.70 2.64
CA VAL A 332 12.03 -21.22 1.52
C VAL A 332 12.76 -19.92 1.88
N TYR A 333 12.05 -18.99 2.52
CA TYR A 333 12.64 -17.72 2.94
C TYR A 333 13.72 -17.92 4.00
N LEU A 334 13.48 -18.76 5.00
CA LEU A 334 14.47 -19.03 6.05
C LEU A 334 15.74 -19.65 5.47
N GLU A 335 15.63 -20.62 4.54
CA GLU A 335 16.81 -21.17 3.86
C GLU A 335 17.55 -20.11 3.04
N LYS A 336 16.83 -19.32 2.23
CA LYS A 336 17.39 -18.18 1.48
C LYS A 336 18.10 -17.18 2.40
N TYR A 337 17.52 -16.88 3.55
CA TYR A 337 18.04 -15.88 4.49
C TYR A 337 19.31 -16.35 5.19
N VAL A 338 19.41 -17.63 5.57
CA VAL A 338 20.60 -18.17 6.26
C VAL A 338 21.81 -18.19 5.32
N ASP A 339 21.59 -18.37 4.01
CA ASP A 339 22.65 -18.36 2.99
C ASP A 339 23.76 -19.40 3.27
N THR A 340 23.37 -20.66 3.49
CA THR A 340 24.34 -21.75 3.66
C THR A 340 24.68 -22.42 2.33
N SER A 341 25.93 -22.85 2.18
CA SER A 341 26.38 -23.63 1.02
C SER A 341 25.75 -25.03 0.90
N ASN A 342 24.96 -25.47 1.88
CA ASN A 342 24.49 -26.85 1.99
C ASN A 342 23.00 -27.01 1.62
N THR A 343 22.32 -25.93 1.28
CA THR A 343 20.92 -25.91 0.85
C THR A 343 20.85 -25.71 -0.67
N GLU A 344 19.80 -26.23 -1.31
CA GLU A 344 19.54 -25.95 -2.74
C GLU A 344 19.11 -24.49 -2.96
N ILE A 345 18.60 -23.85 -1.91
CA ILE A 345 18.11 -22.47 -1.93
C ILE A 345 19.27 -21.54 -1.55
N LEU A 346 19.70 -20.74 -2.52
CA LEU A 346 20.72 -19.70 -2.37
C LEU A 346 20.10 -18.37 -1.95
N ILE A 347 20.91 -17.44 -1.43
CA ILE A 347 20.44 -16.11 -1.03
C ILE A 347 19.81 -15.30 -2.17
N ASP A 348 20.21 -15.53 -3.42
CA ASP A 348 19.61 -14.87 -4.58
C ASP A 348 18.50 -15.69 -5.26
N HIS A 349 17.94 -16.69 -4.56
CA HIS A 349 16.80 -17.45 -5.06
C HIS A 349 15.59 -16.53 -5.33
N TYR A 350 14.96 -16.69 -6.50
CA TYR A 350 13.78 -15.93 -6.91
C TYR A 350 12.50 -16.66 -6.57
N THR A 351 11.49 -15.90 -6.17
CA THR A 351 10.13 -16.42 -6.13
C THR A 351 9.58 -16.66 -7.54
N ASP A 352 8.48 -17.41 -7.63
CA ASP A 352 7.81 -17.63 -8.91
C ASP A 352 7.16 -16.34 -9.46
N LYS A 353 6.85 -16.33 -10.77
CA LYS A 353 6.23 -15.17 -11.44
C LYS A 353 4.92 -14.71 -10.78
N LYS A 354 4.17 -15.61 -10.13
CA LYS A 354 2.87 -15.29 -9.50
C LYS A 354 3.04 -14.58 -8.16
N ASN A 355 4.17 -14.80 -7.50
CA ASN A 355 4.53 -14.16 -6.25
C ASN A 355 5.55 -13.02 -6.44
N HIS A 356 5.94 -12.73 -7.69
CA HIS A 356 6.73 -11.57 -8.10
C HIS A 356 5.79 -10.43 -8.52
N TYR A 357 5.26 -9.72 -7.53
CA TYR A 357 4.20 -8.72 -7.71
C TYR A 357 4.78 -7.35 -8.10
N LYS A 358 4.98 -7.12 -9.40
CA LYS A 358 5.40 -5.82 -9.92
C LYS A 358 4.31 -4.77 -9.71
N ILE A 359 4.68 -3.58 -9.24
CA ILE A 359 3.75 -2.50 -8.90
C ILE A 359 3.89 -1.32 -9.86
N TRP A 360 5.13 -0.93 -10.16
CA TRP A 360 5.43 0.10 -11.14
C TRP A 360 6.75 -0.20 -11.85
N CYS A 361 6.88 0.33 -13.07
CA CYS A 361 8.09 0.21 -13.86
C CYS A 361 8.27 1.45 -14.75
N VAL A 362 9.51 1.82 -15.01
CA VAL A 362 9.90 2.85 -15.95
C VAL A 362 10.89 2.27 -16.96
N GLU A 363 10.56 2.41 -18.24
CA GLU A 363 11.35 1.91 -19.37
C GLU A 363 11.59 3.02 -20.40
N GLY A 364 12.35 2.70 -21.45
CA GLY A 364 12.46 3.55 -22.65
C GLY A 364 13.26 4.84 -22.49
N ALA A 365 13.72 5.18 -21.28
CA ALA A 365 14.42 6.43 -20.99
C ALA A 365 15.88 6.26 -20.58
N ASN A 366 16.67 7.32 -20.72
CA ASN A 366 18.03 7.38 -20.18
C ASN A 366 17.99 7.87 -18.73
N ILE A 367 17.97 6.94 -17.78
CA ILE A 367 17.91 7.21 -16.35
C ILE A 367 19.33 7.34 -15.79
N LYS A 368 19.70 8.53 -15.30
CA LYS A 368 21.04 8.78 -14.74
C LYS A 368 21.30 7.88 -13.54
N GLU A 369 22.56 7.52 -13.29
CA GLU A 369 22.99 6.77 -12.09
C GLU A 369 22.48 7.43 -10.80
N GLU A 370 22.54 8.75 -10.71
CA GLU A 370 22.03 9.51 -9.56
C GLU A 370 20.50 9.42 -9.41
N THR A 371 19.77 9.49 -10.51
CA THR A 371 18.30 9.37 -10.52
C THR A 371 17.87 7.96 -10.12
N TRP A 372 18.54 6.93 -10.65
CA TRP A 372 18.33 5.54 -10.23
C TRP A 372 18.59 5.36 -8.73
N TYR A 373 19.71 5.89 -8.22
CA TYR A 373 20.03 5.84 -6.78
C TYR A 373 18.92 6.46 -5.92
N LYS A 374 18.41 7.65 -6.30
CA LYS A 374 17.31 8.30 -5.58
C LYS A 374 16.03 7.47 -5.63
N LEU A 375 15.70 6.87 -6.77
CA LEU A 375 14.52 6.01 -6.93
C LEU A 375 14.61 4.76 -6.06
N VAL A 376 15.76 4.08 -6.07
CA VAL A 376 15.99 2.93 -5.21
C VAL A 376 15.81 3.34 -3.74
N LYS A 377 16.50 4.39 -3.30
CA LYS A 377 16.43 4.86 -1.92
C LYS A 377 15.02 5.26 -1.49
N ALA A 378 14.27 5.93 -2.37
CA ALA A 378 12.87 6.29 -2.13
C ALA A 378 11.94 5.07 -2.05
N SER A 379 12.30 3.98 -2.72
CA SER A 379 11.53 2.73 -2.75
C SER A 379 11.83 1.79 -1.58
N LEU A 380 13.05 1.86 -1.02
CA LEU A 380 13.44 1.09 0.14
C LEU A 380 12.76 1.59 1.43
N HIS A 381 12.46 0.65 2.33
CA HIS A 381 12.12 0.94 3.71
C HIS A 381 13.28 1.66 4.40
N ARG A 382 12.94 2.54 5.34
CA ARG A 382 13.90 3.48 5.94
C ARG A 382 15.12 2.78 6.55
N ASP A 383 14.89 1.63 7.16
CA ASP A 383 15.94 0.84 7.85
C ASP A 383 16.97 0.25 6.87
N TYR A 384 16.62 0.07 5.60
CA TYR A 384 17.53 -0.49 4.57
C TYR A 384 18.29 0.59 3.79
N ARG A 385 17.90 1.86 3.93
CA ARG A 385 18.55 2.96 3.19
C ARG A 385 20.00 3.18 3.61
N GLU A 386 20.30 2.98 4.89
CA GLU A 386 21.66 3.07 5.41
C GLU A 386 22.52 1.91 4.88
N LEU A 387 21.99 0.68 4.90
CA LEU A 387 22.66 -0.47 4.30
C LEU A 387 22.95 -0.25 2.81
N PHE A 388 22.00 0.35 2.08
CA PHE A 388 22.18 0.68 0.68
C PHE A 388 23.28 1.73 0.47
N ASP A 389 23.28 2.79 1.28
CA ASP A 389 24.33 3.81 1.24
C ASP A 389 25.71 3.23 1.55
N GLU A 390 25.80 2.25 2.45
CA GLU A 390 27.05 1.57 2.80
C GLU A 390 27.54 0.63 1.70
N ILE A 391 26.64 -0.15 1.08
CA ILE A 391 26.98 -0.95 -0.10
C ILE A 391 27.56 -0.04 -1.18
N LEU A 392 26.91 1.08 -1.47
CA LEU A 392 27.34 1.97 -2.54
C LEU A 392 28.54 2.84 -2.14
N GLY A 393 28.66 3.26 -0.89
CA GLY A 393 29.77 4.08 -0.40
C GLY A 393 31.12 3.36 -0.36
N ASN A 394 31.09 2.02 -0.36
CA ASN A 394 32.27 1.16 -0.36
C ASN A 394 32.87 0.89 -1.76
N TYR A 395 32.31 1.45 -2.85
CA TYR A 395 32.86 1.30 -4.22
C TYR A 395 33.10 2.62 -4.97
#